data_AF-A0A947V7F5-F1
#
_entry.id   AF-A0A947V7F5-F1
#
_cell.length_a   1.000
_cell.length_b   1.000
_cell.length_c   1.000
_cell.angle_alpha   90.00
_cell.angle_beta   90.00
_cell.angle_gamma   90.00
#
_symmetry.space_group_name_H-M   'P 1'
#
loop_
_entity.id
_entity.type
_entity.pdbx_description
1 polymer ?
#
loop_
_entity_poly.entity_id
_entity_poly.type
_entity_poly.pdbx_seq_one_letter_code
_entity_poly.pdbx_strand_id
1 'polypeptide(L)' 'MIVHVDETIPSEKMHELEDTVRTDACVISACSSTENPHMLVVTYNPACTSSGKLLNMVQAQGVHAELVGL' A
#
# COMPACT_ATOMS: atom_id res chain seq x y z
N MET A 1 -7.67 -0.18 4.85
CA MET A 1 -7.67 0.53 3.56
C MET A 1 -7.18 -0.37 2.44
N ILE A 2 -7.68 -0.13 1.23
CA ILE A 2 -7.33 -0.84 0.01
C ILE A 2 -6.81 0.18 -0.99
N VAL A 3 -5.59 -0.06 -1.48
CA VAL A 3 -4.93 0.75 -2.50
C VAL A 3 -4.87 -0.06 -3.77
N HIS A 4 -5.37 0.51 -4.86
CA HIS A 4 -5.13 0.00 -6.19
C HIS A 4 -3.84 0.63 -6.72
N VAL A 5 -2.88 -0.21 -7.10
CA VAL A 5 -1.62 0.18 -7.75
C VAL A 5 -1.76 -0.15 -9.23
N ASP A 6 -1.13 0.61 -10.12
CA ASP A 6 -1.21 0.35 -11.56
C ASP A 6 -0.81 -1.10 -11.93
N GLU A 7 -1.46 -1.67 -12.95
CA GLU A 7 -1.20 -3.05 -13.40
C GLU A 7 0.16 -3.21 -14.08
N THR A 8 0.73 -2.11 -14.57
CA THR A 8 1.99 -2.11 -15.30
C THR A 8 3.22 -2.33 -14.42
N ILE A 9 3.06 -2.39 -13.10
CA ILE A 9 4.18 -2.46 -12.16
C ILE A 9 4.58 -3.92 -11.91
N PRO A 10 5.89 -4.27 -12.01
CA PRO A 10 6.33 -5.64 -11.81
C PRO A 10 6.07 -6.12 -10.37
N SER A 11 5.85 -7.42 -10.22
CA SER A 11 5.58 -8.06 -8.93
C SER A 11 6.69 -7.83 -7.89
N GLU A 12 7.95 -7.74 -8.33
CA GLU A 12 9.08 -7.37 -7.47
C GLU A 12 8.88 -5.99 -6.83
N LYS A 13 8.45 -5.00 -7.61
CA LYS A 13 8.11 -3.66 -7.13
C LYS A 13 6.93 -3.68 -6.15
N MET A 14 5.94 -4.54 -6.40
CA MET A 14 4.82 -4.70 -5.47
C MET A 14 5.31 -5.25 -4.12
N HIS A 15 6.25 -6.18 -4.14
CA HIS A 15 6.86 -6.71 -2.91
C HIS A 15 7.70 -5.66 -2.17
N GLU A 16 8.45 -4.82 -2.91
CA GLU A 16 9.14 -3.66 -2.31
C GLU A 16 8.15 -2.68 -1.66
N LEU A 17 6.99 -2.45 -2.27
CA LEU A 17 5.94 -1.62 -1.68
C LEU A 17 5.40 -2.21 -0.39
N GLU A 18 5.13 -3.52 -0.36
CA GLU A 18 4.70 -4.22 0.86
C GLU A 18 5.70 -4.02 1.99
N ASP A 19 6.98 -4.25 1.71
CA ASP A 19 8.05 -4.14 2.71
C ASP A 19 8.19 -2.69 3.21
N THR A 20 8.22 -1.74 2.27
CA THR A 20 8.28 -0.30 2.58
C THR A 20 7.13 0.13 3.48
N VAL A 21 5.89 -0.22 3.14
CA VAL A 21 4.72 0.17 3.94
C VAL A 21 4.75 -0.52 5.30
N ARG A 22 5.24 -1.76 5.40
CA ARG A 22 5.43 -2.45 6.69
C ARG A 22 6.49 -1.82 7.58
N THR A 23 7.46 -1.08 7.03
CA THR A 23 8.46 -0.39 7.86
C THR A 23 7.90 0.78 8.65
N ASP A 24 6.72 1.28 8.28
CA ASP A 24 6.05 2.36 9.03
C ASP A 24 5.53 1.83 10.38
N ALA A 25 5.94 2.49 11.47
CA ALA A 25 5.61 2.05 12.83
C ALA A 25 4.09 2.06 13.15
N CYS A 26 3.28 2.76 12.35
CA CYS A 26 1.84 2.78 12.48
C CYS A 26 1.13 1.74 11.63
N VAL A 27 1.84 1.01 10.77
CA VAL A 27 1.29 -0.07 9.95
C VAL A 27 1.31 -1.37 10.74
N ILE A 28 0.15 -2.02 10.80
CA ILE A 28 -0.05 -3.32 11.45
C ILE A 28 0.19 -4.44 10.43
N SER A 29 -0.24 -4.24 9.19
CA SER A 29 -0.02 -5.18 8.09
C SER A 29 -0.14 -4.46 6.74
N ALA A 30 0.68 -4.87 5.78
CA ALA A 30 0.51 -4.54 4.36
C ALA A 30 0.78 -5.79 3.53
N CYS A 31 -0.19 -6.18 2.70
CA CYS A 31 -0.09 -7.34 1.80
C CYS A 31 -0.84 -7.05 0.51
N SER A 32 -0.29 -7.52 -0.60
CA SER A 32 -0.96 -7.64 -1.88
C SER A 32 -2.04 -8.71 -1.82
N SER A 33 -3.14 -8.50 -2.53
CA SER A 33 -4.22 -9.49 -2.60
C SER A 33 -3.81 -10.65 -3.50
N THR A 34 -4.07 -11.88 -3.04
CA THR A 34 -3.80 -13.10 -3.83
C THR A 34 -4.72 -13.24 -5.04
N GLU A 35 -5.90 -12.62 -4.99
CA GLU A 35 -6.85 -12.62 -6.11
C GLU A 35 -6.57 -11.48 -7.10
N ASN A 36 -6.03 -10.36 -6.62
CA ASN A 36 -5.71 -9.17 -7.43
C ASN A 36 -4.33 -8.65 -7.03
N PRO A 37 -3.23 -9.05 -7.72
CA PRO A 37 -1.87 -8.72 -7.33
C PRO A 37 -1.54 -7.21 -7.36
N HIS A 38 -2.43 -6.40 -7.93
CA HIS A 38 -2.35 -4.94 -7.98
C HIS A 38 -3.14 -4.23 -6.87
N MET A 39 -3.78 -4.98 -5.98
CA MET A 39 -4.42 -4.43 -4.78
C MET A 39 -3.53 -4.63 -3.57
N LEU A 40 -3.14 -3.54 -2.92
CA LEU A 40 -2.47 -3.53 -1.64
C LEU A 40 -3.49 -3.29 -0.52
N VAL A 41 -3.62 -4.27 0.38
CA VAL A 41 -4.45 -4.17 1.57
C VAL A 41 -3.56 -3.75 2.73
N VAL A 42 -3.87 -2.59 3.32
CA VAL A 42 -3.10 -2.02 4.44
C VAL A 42 -4.00 -1.87 5.66
N THR A 43 -3.57 -2.48 6.75
CA THR A 43 -4.13 -2.33 8.09
C THR A 43 -3.16 -1.49 8.91
N TYR A 44 -3.65 -0.40 9.51
CA TYR A 44 -2.84 0.55 10.24
C TYR A 44 -3.56 1.05 11.49
N ASN A 45 -2.81 1.64 12.41
CA ASN A 45 -3.34 2.28 13.60
C ASN A 45 -3.77 3.73 13.27
N PRO A 46 -5.08 4.05 13.24
CA PRO A 46 -5.58 5.38 12.90
C PRO A 46 -5.26 6.44 13.96
N ALA A 47 -4.82 6.05 15.16
CA ALA A 47 -4.39 6.99 16.19
C ALA A 47 -3.06 7.69 15.85
N CYS A 48 -2.26 7.15 14.92
CA CYS A 48 -0.94 7.69 14.62
C CYS A 48 -0.67 7.93 13.12
N THR A 49 -1.37 7.25 12.21
CA THR A 49 -1.33 7.54 10.77
C THR A 49 -2.72 7.57 10.14
N SER A 50 -2.80 7.99 8.88
CA SER A 50 -4.05 8.04 8.12
C SER A 50 -3.86 7.45 6.72
N SER A 51 -4.98 7.02 6.12
CA SER A 51 -4.97 6.45 4.77
C SER A 51 -4.37 7.39 3.73
N GLY A 52 -4.60 8.71 3.84
CA GLY A 52 -3.99 9.69 2.94
C GLY A 52 -2.47 9.80 3.09
N LYS A 53 -1.93 9.68 4.32
CA LYS A 53 -0.47 9.65 4.54
C LYS A 53 0.16 8.39 3.97
N LEU A 54 -0.49 7.24 4.19
CA LEU A 54 -0.03 5.96 3.64
C LEU A 54 -0.13 5.93 2.12
N LEU A 55 -1.19 6.47 1.52
CA LEU A 55 -1.30 6.60 0.07
C LEU A 55 -0.18 7.46 -0.51
N ASN A 56 0.11 8.61 0.10
CA ASN A 56 1.22 9.47 -0.32
C ASN A 56 2.58 8.75 -0.21
N MET A 57 2.78 7.94 0.83
CA MET A 57 3.99 7.12 0.98
C MET A 57 4.11 6.10 -0.16
N VAL A 58 3.02 5.43 -0.53
CA VAL A 58 3.00 4.49 -1.66
C VAL A 58 3.31 5.23 -2.96
N GLN A 59 2.63 6.34 -3.26
CA GLN A 59 2.87 7.14 -4.46
C GLN A 59 4.31 7.69 -4.54
N ALA A 60 4.91 8.02 -3.39
CA ALA A 60 6.29 8.49 -3.32
C ALA A 60 7.34 7.44 -3.77
N GLN A 61 6.96 6.17 -3.89
CA GLN A 61 7.81 5.11 -4.45
C GLN A 61 7.86 5.13 -6.00
N GLY A 62 7.27 6.16 -6.62
CA GLY A 62 7.28 6.34 -8.07
C GLY A 62 6.20 5.52 -8.79
N VAL A 63 5.17 5.10 -8.06
CA VAL A 63 4.05 4.30 -8.58
C VAL A 63 2.78 5.12 -8.65
N HIS A 64 1.93 4.83 -9.64
CA HIS A 64 0.58 5.36 -9.66
C HIS A 64 -0.29 4.47 -8.77
N ALA A 65 -0.88 5.06 -7.73
CA ALA A 65 -1.67 4.35 -6.75
C ALA A 65 -2.87 5.19 -6.29
N GLU A 66 -4.01 4.55 -6.07
CA GLU A 66 -5.26 5.19 -5.70
C GLU A 66 -5.94 4.46 -4.54
N LEU A 67 -6.56 5.21 -3.63
CA LEU A 67 -7.34 4.63 -2.55
C LEU A 67 -8.72 4.23 -3.09
N VAL A 68 -9.01 2.92 -3.06
CA VAL A 68 -10.28 2.36 -3.58
C VAL A 68 -11.19 1.83 -2.48
N GLY A 69 -10.72 1.77 -1.23
CA GLY A 69 -11.52 1.37 -0.08
C GLY A 69 -10.86 1.74 1.26
N LEU A 70 -11.66 1.91 2.32
CA LEU A 70 -11.21 2.24 3.67
C LEU A 70 -11.38 1.07 4.63
#